data_AF-Z9JUN2-F1
#
_entry.id   AF-Z9JUN2-F1
#
_cell.length_a   1.000
_cell.length_b   1.000
_cell.length_c   1.000
_cell.angle_alpha   90.00
_cell.angle_beta   90.00
_cell.angle_gamma   90.00
#
_symmetry.space_group_name_H-M   'P 1'
#
loop_
_entity.id
_entity.type
_entity.pdbx_description
1 polymer ?
#
loop_
_entity_poly.entity_id
_entity_poly.type
_entity_poly.pdbx_seq_one_letter_code
_entity_poly.pdbx_strand_id
1 'polypeptide(L)'
;MTTTTTPPRTRALRALRLELRLHRETVAGTVAFSVIALLAAGLLTDILIWVAPLWAALLWYRLGREDVEQAADLRAGLGLSRADALRGRAALVVLLSLVLTVVTAVGTGIADAVGMDGATSLVVLGGTAEGPVAPVPLVLPIEALTIGLQLTVTGLIVGKECTTRRPSAWMWPLSLISYGGAVLLTSLLAMAGGFLVLQLMHLTELPFEQGIRLFGLAQIVLLAILLVLALQLLRRRVRVWAGALDAGGEVSRG
;
A
#
# COMPACT_ATOMS: atom_id res chain seq x y z
N MET A 1 -9.99 -41.98 13.96
CA MET A 1 -9.43 -40.97 13.03
C MET A 1 -9.47 -39.61 13.72
N THR A 2 -8.35 -39.19 14.31
CA THR A 2 -8.20 -37.86 14.89
C THR A 2 -7.92 -36.88 13.75
N THR A 3 -8.93 -36.09 13.37
CA THR A 3 -8.76 -34.94 12.49
C THR A 3 -7.89 -33.92 13.21
N THR A 4 -6.58 -33.98 12.97
CA THR A 4 -5.63 -32.95 13.41
C THR A 4 -5.95 -31.65 12.69
N THR A 5 -6.84 -30.86 13.28
CA THR A 5 -7.15 -29.50 12.87
C THR A 5 -5.92 -28.64 13.15
N THR A 6 -5.06 -28.51 12.13
CA THR A 6 -3.96 -27.54 12.15
C THR A 6 -4.48 -26.18 12.59
N PRO A 7 -3.86 -25.53 13.60
CA PRO A 7 -4.38 -24.28 14.14
C PRO A 7 -4.42 -23.18 13.08
N PRO A 8 -5.39 -22.26 13.12
CA PRO A 8 -5.69 -21.31 12.04
C PRO A 8 -4.50 -20.41 11.65
N ARG A 9 -3.63 -20.04 12.61
CA ARG A 9 -2.38 -19.31 12.33
C ARG A 9 -1.40 -20.10 11.46
N THR A 10 -1.29 -21.41 11.67
CA THR A 10 -0.37 -22.26 10.89
C THR A 10 -0.86 -22.45 9.45
N ARG A 11 -2.17 -22.45 9.21
CA ARG A 11 -2.75 -22.49 7.86
C ARG A 11 -2.50 -21.20 7.08
N ALA A 12 -2.72 -20.04 7.70
CA ALA A 12 -2.45 -18.74 7.08
C ALA A 12 -0.97 -18.56 6.70
N LEU A 13 -0.04 -18.98 7.57
CA LEU A 13 1.40 -18.94 7.27
C LEU A 13 1.81 -19.91 6.18
N ARG A 14 1.21 -21.11 6.11
CA ARG A 14 1.45 -22.06 5.02
C ARG A 14 0.94 -21.52 3.69
N ALA A 15 -0.27 -20.95 3.67
CA ALA A 15 -0.83 -20.30 2.48
C ALA A 15 0.07 -19.14 2.00
N LEU A 16 0.50 -18.26 2.91
CA LEU A 16 1.43 -17.17 2.56
C LEU A 16 2.77 -17.69 2.00
N ARG A 17 3.37 -18.71 2.63
CA ARG A 17 4.63 -19.31 2.16
C ARG A 17 4.48 -19.96 0.79
N LEU A 18 3.33 -20.55 0.51
CA LEU A 18 3.03 -21.15 -0.78
C LEU A 18 2.89 -20.07 -1.86
N GLU A 19 2.09 -19.03 -1.60
CA GLU A 19 1.92 -17.91 -2.52
C GLU A 19 3.25 -17.19 -2.78
N LEU A 20 4.12 -17.05 -1.76
CA LEU A 20 5.49 -16.54 -1.93
C LEU A 20 6.34 -17.41 -2.87
N ARG A 21 6.17 -18.73 -2.83
CA ARG A 21 6.91 -19.65 -3.71
C ARG A 21 6.37 -19.63 -5.14
N LEU A 22 5.05 -19.61 -5.29
CA LEU A 22 4.37 -19.55 -6.60
C LEU A 22 4.68 -18.24 -7.32
N HIS A 23 4.68 -17.12 -6.61
CA HIS A 23 4.92 -15.79 -7.18
C HIS A 23 6.34 -15.27 -6.88
N ARG A 24 7.32 -16.17 -6.69
CA ARG A 24 8.68 -15.78 -6.30
C ARG A 24 9.31 -14.81 -7.29
N GLU A 25 9.12 -15.03 -8.59
CA GLU A 25 9.66 -14.17 -9.65
C GLU A 25 9.03 -12.78 -9.62
N THR A 26 7.72 -12.70 -9.42
CA THR A 26 6.96 -11.44 -9.34
C THR A 26 7.32 -10.65 -8.09
N VAL A 27 7.51 -11.35 -6.97
CA VAL A 27 8.00 -10.78 -5.70
C VAL A 27 9.43 -10.26 -5.89
N ALA A 28 10.33 -11.07 -6.42
CA ALA A 28 11.72 -10.69 -6.65
C ALA A 28 11.85 -9.54 -7.64
N GLY A 29 11.09 -9.58 -8.74
CA GLY A 29 11.03 -8.51 -9.74
C GLY A 29 10.47 -7.21 -9.17
N THR A 30 9.44 -7.28 -8.32
CA THR A 30 8.93 -6.09 -7.61
C THR A 30 10.00 -5.50 -6.70
N VAL A 31 10.66 -6.32 -5.88
CA VAL A 31 11.73 -5.84 -4.97
C VAL A 31 12.91 -5.26 -5.76
N ALA A 32 13.38 -5.96 -6.80
CA ALA A 32 14.46 -5.50 -7.64
C ALA A 32 14.12 -4.18 -8.34
N PHE A 33 12.91 -4.06 -8.89
CA PHE A 33 12.44 -2.82 -9.51
C PHE A 33 12.38 -1.67 -8.52
N SER A 34 11.98 -1.91 -7.27
CA SER A 34 11.98 -0.89 -6.21
C SER A 34 13.39 -0.46 -5.83
N VAL A 35 14.34 -1.39 -5.74
CA VAL A 35 15.75 -1.05 -5.49
C VAL A 35 16.32 -0.25 -6.67
N ILE A 36 16.03 -0.64 -7.91
CA ILE A 36 16.46 0.09 -9.11
C ILE A 36 15.84 1.49 -9.12
N ALA A 37 14.55 1.64 -8.83
CA ALA A 37 13.89 2.94 -8.75
C ALA A 37 14.52 3.83 -7.67
N LEU A 38 14.88 3.26 -6.52
CA LEU A 38 15.58 3.97 -5.44
C LEU A 38 16.97 4.44 -5.86
N LEU A 39 17.75 3.55 -6.50
CA LEU A 39 19.09 3.88 -7.02
C LEU A 39 19.02 4.93 -8.12
N ALA A 40 18.08 4.78 -9.05
CA ALA A 40 17.85 5.73 -10.13
C ALA A 40 17.35 7.08 -9.59
N ALA A 41 16.59 7.08 -8.49
CA ALA A 41 16.20 8.31 -7.83
C ALA A 41 17.42 9.08 -7.31
N GLY A 42 18.35 8.41 -6.64
CA GLY A 42 19.59 9.05 -6.15
C GLY A 42 20.57 9.46 -7.25
N LEU A 43 20.47 8.90 -8.46
CA LEU A 43 21.41 9.12 -9.57
C LEU A 43 20.88 10.05 -10.67
N LEU A 44 19.56 10.12 -10.88
CA LEU A 44 18.95 10.81 -12.02
C LEU A 44 17.94 11.88 -11.58
N THR A 45 16.90 11.49 -10.85
CA THR A 45 15.85 12.39 -10.37
C THR A 45 15.03 11.74 -9.25
N ASP A 46 14.86 12.48 -8.17
CA ASP A 46 13.94 12.24 -7.06
C ASP A 46 12.51 11.83 -7.45
N ILE A 47 11.98 12.29 -8.60
CA ILE A 47 10.65 11.90 -9.09
C ILE A 47 10.51 10.37 -9.24
N LEU A 48 11.62 9.65 -9.48
CA LEU A 48 11.63 8.19 -9.62
C LEU A 48 11.25 7.45 -8.33
N ILE A 49 11.30 8.11 -7.16
CA ILE A 49 10.81 7.56 -5.88
C ILE A 49 9.33 7.17 -5.98
N TRP A 50 8.53 7.91 -6.77
CA TRP A 50 7.10 7.69 -6.94
C TRP A 50 6.75 6.53 -7.88
N VAL A 51 7.72 6.01 -8.63
CA VAL A 51 7.52 4.91 -9.57
C VAL A 51 7.31 3.58 -8.82
N ALA A 52 7.96 3.37 -7.68
CA ALA A 52 7.82 2.15 -6.89
C ALA A 52 6.40 1.98 -6.29
N PRO A 53 5.78 3.01 -5.66
CA PRO A 53 4.38 2.96 -5.25
C PRO A 53 3.40 2.75 -6.42
N LEU A 54 3.65 3.35 -7.58
CA LEU A 54 2.82 3.16 -8.78
C LEU A 54 2.91 1.73 -9.31
N TRP A 55 4.09 1.12 -9.25
CA TRP A 55 4.31 -0.29 -9.53
C TRP A 55 3.58 -1.21 -8.53
N ALA A 56 3.55 -0.80 -7.25
CA ALA A 56 2.85 -1.49 -6.17
C ALA A 56 1.32 -1.51 -6.37
N ALA A 57 0.74 -0.43 -6.89
CA ALA A 57 -0.69 -0.34 -7.18
C ALA A 57 -1.14 -1.49 -8.12
N LEU A 58 -0.27 -1.91 -9.04
CA LEU A 58 -0.54 -2.97 -10.01
C LEU A 58 -0.36 -4.39 -9.45
N LEU A 59 0.08 -4.53 -8.20
CA LEU A 59 0.45 -5.83 -7.63
C LEU A 59 -0.73 -6.79 -7.53
N TRP A 60 -1.91 -6.30 -7.13
CA TRP A 60 -3.14 -7.09 -7.10
C TRP A 60 -3.50 -7.64 -8.48
N TYR A 61 -3.32 -6.84 -9.53
CA TYR A 61 -3.58 -7.23 -10.91
C TYR A 61 -2.61 -8.31 -11.38
N ARG A 62 -1.30 -8.14 -11.15
CA ARG A 62 -0.28 -9.12 -11.58
C ARG A 62 -0.44 -10.47 -10.91
N LEU A 63 -0.60 -10.47 -9.58
CA LEU A 63 -0.83 -11.69 -8.82
C LEU A 63 -2.13 -12.39 -9.24
N GLY A 64 -3.12 -11.66 -9.76
CA GLY A 64 -4.36 -12.28 -10.26
C GLY A 64 -4.29 -12.79 -11.68
N ARG A 65 -3.42 -12.20 -12.51
CA ARG A 65 -3.25 -12.61 -13.90
C ARG A 65 -2.35 -13.85 -14.00
N GLU A 66 -1.41 -14.00 -13.06
CA GLU A 66 -0.53 -15.16 -12.96
C GLU A 66 -1.21 -16.41 -12.37
N ASP A 67 -2.50 -16.34 -12.05
CA ASP A 67 -3.29 -17.54 -11.73
C ASP A 67 -3.50 -18.39 -13.01
N VAL A 68 -2.46 -19.17 -13.33
CA VAL A 68 -2.48 -20.22 -14.34
C VAL A 68 -3.29 -21.40 -13.80
N GLU A 69 -4.03 -22.12 -14.66
CA GLU A 69 -4.82 -23.30 -14.29
C GLU A 69 -3.98 -24.35 -13.54
N GLN A 70 -2.71 -24.49 -13.88
CA GLN A 70 -1.73 -25.34 -13.18
C GLN A 70 -1.53 -24.97 -11.70
N ALA A 71 -1.59 -23.68 -11.35
CA ALA A 71 -1.47 -23.23 -9.96
C ALA A 71 -2.75 -23.52 -9.17
N ALA A 72 -3.91 -23.52 -9.81
CA ALA A 72 -5.16 -23.95 -9.19
C ALA A 72 -5.15 -25.46 -8.87
N ASP A 73 -4.62 -26.28 -9.77
CA ASP A 73 -4.49 -27.73 -9.59
C ASP A 73 -3.48 -28.10 -8.49
N LEU A 74 -2.34 -27.40 -8.43
CA LEU A 74 -1.35 -27.55 -7.36
C LEU A 74 -1.90 -27.13 -5.99
N ARG A 75 -2.72 -26.07 -5.93
CA ARG A 75 -3.39 -25.64 -4.69
C ARG A 75 -4.46 -26.65 -4.25
N ALA A 76 -5.19 -27.24 -5.20
CA ALA A 76 -6.15 -28.30 -4.94
C ALA A 76 -5.47 -29.59 -4.42
N GLY A 77 -4.32 -29.98 -4.99
CA GLY A 77 -3.52 -31.12 -4.55
C GLY A 77 -2.95 -30.97 -3.13
N LEU A 78 -2.85 -29.74 -2.61
CA LEU A 78 -2.38 -29.44 -1.26
C LEU A 78 -3.54 -29.23 -0.25
N GLY A 79 -4.79 -29.42 -0.68
CA GLY A 79 -5.97 -29.29 0.17
C GLY A 79 -6.25 -27.87 0.66
N LEU A 80 -5.72 -26.83 -0.02
CA LEU A 80 -5.98 -25.44 0.32
C LEU A 80 -7.32 -25.01 -0.28
N SER A 81 -8.19 -24.41 0.54
CA SER A 81 -9.42 -23.82 0.03
C SER A 81 -9.13 -22.54 -0.78
N ARG A 82 -10.03 -22.18 -1.69
CA ARG A 82 -9.94 -20.91 -2.44
C ARG A 82 -9.91 -19.70 -1.50
N ALA A 83 -10.60 -19.79 -0.36
CA ALA A 83 -10.56 -18.78 0.69
C ALA A 83 -9.19 -18.64 1.38
N ASP A 84 -8.47 -19.74 1.60
CA ASP A 84 -7.14 -19.69 2.21
C ASP A 84 -6.08 -19.13 1.24
N ALA A 85 -6.20 -19.44 -0.06
CA ALA A 85 -5.39 -18.82 -1.12
C ALA A 85 -5.61 -17.30 -1.17
N LEU A 86 -6.87 -16.85 -1.12
CA LEU A 86 -7.22 -15.42 -1.06
C LEU A 86 -6.57 -14.72 0.14
N ARG A 87 -6.61 -15.34 1.32
CA ARG A 87 -6.00 -14.78 2.54
C ARG A 87 -4.47 -14.71 2.41
N GLY A 88 -3.85 -15.73 1.83
CA GLY A 88 -2.42 -15.76 1.53
C GLY A 88 -2.01 -14.64 0.57
N ARG A 89 -2.76 -14.44 -0.51
CA ARG A 89 -2.53 -13.38 -1.50
C ARG A 89 -2.74 -11.99 -0.92
N ALA A 90 -3.80 -11.77 -0.15
CA ALA A 90 -4.01 -10.51 0.56
C ALA A 90 -2.85 -10.20 1.52
N ALA A 91 -2.37 -11.20 2.26
CA ALA A 91 -1.21 -11.06 3.13
C ALA A 91 0.08 -10.76 2.35
N LEU A 92 0.28 -11.37 1.17
CA LEU A 92 1.42 -11.09 0.30
C LEU A 92 1.41 -9.66 -0.22
N VAL A 93 0.24 -9.16 -0.63
CA VAL A 93 0.12 -7.76 -1.07
C VAL A 93 0.40 -6.81 0.08
N VAL A 94 -0.19 -7.03 1.25
CA VAL A 94 0.08 -6.19 2.44
C VAL A 94 1.57 -6.21 2.78
N LEU A 95 2.23 -7.36 2.73
CA LEU A 95 3.66 -7.49 2.98
C LEU A 95 4.48 -6.69 1.97
N LEU A 96 4.19 -6.84 0.67
CA LEU A 96 4.90 -6.12 -0.38
C LEU A 96 4.66 -4.62 -0.32
N SER A 97 3.42 -4.18 -0.05
CA SER A 97 3.11 -2.77 0.19
C SER A 97 3.90 -2.22 1.37
N LEU A 98 4.05 -2.98 2.46
CA LEU A 98 4.85 -2.56 3.61
C LEU A 98 6.34 -2.44 3.26
N VAL A 99 6.89 -3.41 2.51
CA VAL A 99 8.27 -3.32 2.01
C VAL A 99 8.45 -2.06 1.15
N LEU A 100 7.49 -1.77 0.27
CA LEU A 100 7.52 -0.61 -0.62
C LEU A 100 7.41 0.70 0.15
N THR A 101 6.55 0.77 1.17
CA THR A 101 6.48 1.89 2.10
C THR A 101 7.81 2.13 2.81
N VAL A 102 8.48 1.07 3.28
CA VAL A 102 9.79 1.17 3.94
C VAL A 102 10.86 1.62 2.95
N VAL A 103 10.90 1.03 1.75
CA VAL A 103 11.88 1.39 0.70
C VAL A 103 11.71 2.85 0.30
N THR A 104 10.48 3.32 0.09
CA THR A 104 10.23 4.72 -0.24
C THR A 104 10.62 5.64 0.91
N ALA A 105 10.25 5.33 2.16
CA ALA A 105 10.62 6.13 3.32
C ALA A 105 12.14 6.23 3.51
N VAL A 106 12.87 5.13 3.30
CA VAL A 106 14.35 5.13 3.30
C VAL A 106 14.89 5.97 2.15
N GLY A 107 14.29 5.89 0.96
CA GLY A 107 14.65 6.70 -0.20
C GLY A 107 14.52 8.19 0.06
N THR A 108 13.42 8.62 0.66
CA THR A 108 13.23 10.02 1.07
C THR A 108 14.28 10.46 2.08
N GLY A 109 14.58 9.64 3.08
CA GLY A 109 15.63 9.94 4.06
C GLY A 109 17.02 10.07 3.43
N ILE A 110 17.32 9.25 2.41
CA ILE A 110 18.58 9.35 1.66
C ILE A 110 18.58 10.63 0.80
N ALA A 111 17.48 10.94 0.11
CA ALA A 111 17.34 12.13 -0.72
C ALA A 111 17.56 13.41 0.11
N ASP A 112 16.96 13.46 1.31
CA ASP A 112 17.16 14.54 2.27
C ASP A 112 18.63 14.64 2.74
N ALA A 113 19.25 13.52 3.12
CA ALA A 113 20.64 13.50 3.58
C ALA A 113 21.66 13.93 2.49
N VAL A 114 21.32 13.77 1.22
CA VAL A 114 22.15 14.15 0.07
C VAL A 114 21.80 15.57 -0.43
N GLY A 115 20.80 16.24 0.14
CA GLY A 115 20.38 17.59 -0.25
C GLY A 115 19.63 17.64 -1.58
N MET A 116 18.84 16.60 -1.88
CA MET A 116 17.97 16.57 -3.06
C MET A 116 16.64 17.30 -2.75
N ASP A 117 16.60 18.59 -3.08
CA ASP A 117 15.50 19.51 -2.69
C ASP A 117 14.12 19.18 -3.29
N GLY A 118 14.03 18.39 -4.37
CA GLY A 118 12.73 18.10 -5.02
C GLY A 118 11.96 16.90 -4.47
N ALA A 119 12.60 16.02 -3.67
CA ALA A 119 11.97 14.81 -3.13
C ALA A 119 11.00 15.09 -1.97
N THR A 120 11.30 16.11 -1.15
CA THR A 120 10.61 16.46 0.10
C THR A 120 9.45 17.46 -0.09
N SER A 121 9.22 17.88 -1.34
CA SER A 121 8.28 18.93 -1.75
C SER A 121 6.78 18.60 -1.52
N LEU A 122 6.42 17.37 -1.17
CA LEU A 122 5.03 16.99 -0.90
C LEU A 122 4.54 17.29 0.53
N VAL A 123 5.43 17.74 1.41
CA VAL A 123 5.09 18.37 2.71
C VAL A 123 5.33 19.89 2.62
N VAL A 124 5.07 20.49 1.46
CA VAL A 124 5.09 21.96 1.33
C VAL A 124 3.82 22.52 1.95
N LEU A 125 3.97 23.12 3.13
CA LEU A 125 3.01 24.05 3.72
C LEU A 125 2.92 25.27 2.80
N GLY A 126 2.03 25.20 1.81
CA GLY A 126 1.67 26.33 0.97
C GLY A 126 2.56 26.52 -0.27
N GLY A 127 2.30 25.74 -1.32
CA GLY A 127 2.34 26.17 -2.73
C GLY A 127 3.61 26.76 -3.36
N THR A 128 4.72 26.99 -2.67
CA THR A 128 5.96 27.51 -3.28
C THR A 128 7.21 26.76 -2.78
N ALA A 129 8.16 26.56 -3.69
CA ALA A 129 9.43 25.86 -3.47
C ALA A 129 10.38 26.53 -2.45
N GLU A 130 9.98 27.66 -1.85
CA GLU A 130 10.78 28.45 -0.89
C GLU A 130 10.17 28.45 0.52
N GLY A 131 9.12 27.64 0.75
CA GLY A 131 8.52 27.47 2.07
C GLY A 131 9.45 26.75 3.04
N PRO A 132 9.40 27.06 4.35
CA PRO A 132 10.22 26.37 5.34
C PRO A 132 9.93 24.87 5.36
N VAL A 133 10.99 24.07 5.26
CA VAL A 133 10.90 22.60 5.20
C VAL A 133 10.63 22.06 6.60
N ALA A 134 9.63 21.17 6.72
CA ALA A 134 9.37 20.46 7.97
C ALA A 134 10.58 19.59 8.35
N PRO A 135 10.91 19.44 9.64
CA PRO A 135 12.05 18.62 10.05
C PRO A 135 11.86 17.16 9.62
N VAL A 136 12.94 16.54 9.12
CA VAL A 136 13.07 15.12 8.70
C VAL A 136 12.27 14.11 9.56
N PRO A 137 12.32 14.15 10.92
CA PRO A 137 11.56 13.22 11.75
C PRO A 137 10.03 13.32 11.60
N LEU A 138 9.48 14.36 10.99
CA LEU A 138 8.06 14.48 10.64
C LEU A 138 7.78 14.07 9.20
N VAL A 139 8.66 14.39 8.26
CA VAL A 139 8.47 14.10 6.82
C VAL A 139 8.42 12.59 6.56
N LEU A 140 9.39 11.84 7.10
CA LEU A 140 9.52 10.40 6.87
C LEU A 140 8.28 9.58 7.31
N PRO A 141 7.73 9.76 8.53
CA PRO A 141 6.51 9.04 8.92
C PRO A 141 5.26 9.52 8.15
N ILE A 142 5.16 10.80 7.78
CA ILE A 142 4.02 11.32 7.00
C ILE A 142 3.98 10.65 5.63
N GLU A 143 5.12 10.58 4.93
CA GLU A 143 5.20 9.94 3.62
C GLU A 143 4.93 8.45 3.69
N ALA A 144 5.53 7.75 4.66
CA ALA A 144 5.32 6.32 4.86
C ALA A 144 3.83 6.01 5.07
N LEU A 145 3.16 6.77 5.95
CA LEU A 145 1.74 6.60 6.22
C LEU A 145 0.88 6.96 5.02
N THR A 146 1.24 8.00 4.27
CA THR A 146 0.53 8.44 3.07
C THR A 146 0.57 7.36 1.99
N ILE A 147 1.74 6.82 1.67
CA ILE A 147 1.91 5.73 0.70
C ILE A 147 1.17 4.48 1.16
N GLY A 148 1.34 4.11 2.43
CA GLY A 148 0.64 2.96 3.01
C GLY A 148 -0.89 3.10 2.88
N LEU A 149 -1.43 4.29 3.13
CA LEU A 149 -2.85 4.58 2.99
C LEU A 149 -3.30 4.50 1.52
N GLN A 150 -2.57 5.13 0.61
CA GLN A 150 -2.88 5.11 -0.83
C GLN A 150 -2.93 3.67 -1.36
N LEU A 151 -1.91 2.85 -1.08
CA LEU A 151 -1.87 1.45 -1.51
C LEU A 151 -3.00 0.61 -0.87
N THR A 152 -3.36 0.90 0.38
CA THR A 152 -4.47 0.21 1.05
C THR A 152 -5.82 0.55 0.41
N VAL A 153 -6.04 1.82 0.06
CA VAL A 153 -7.25 2.28 -0.64
C VAL A 153 -7.34 1.67 -2.04
N THR A 154 -6.25 1.68 -2.81
CA THR A 154 -6.17 1.01 -4.10
C THR A 154 -6.50 -0.48 -3.97
N GLY A 155 -5.93 -1.16 -2.96
CA GLY A 155 -6.19 -2.57 -2.69
C GLY A 155 -7.66 -2.86 -2.31
N LEU A 156 -8.33 -1.95 -1.60
CA LEU A 156 -9.75 -2.07 -1.27
C LEU A 156 -10.65 -2.04 -2.51
N ILE A 157 -10.33 -1.18 -3.49
CA ILE A 157 -11.12 -0.99 -4.70
C ILE A 157 -10.87 -2.14 -5.68
N VAL A 158 -9.60 -2.41 -5.98
CA VAL A 158 -9.20 -3.38 -7.02
C VAL A 158 -9.27 -4.82 -6.50
N GLY A 159 -9.06 -5.04 -5.20
CA GLY A 159 -8.98 -6.35 -4.58
C GLY A 159 -10.23 -7.21 -4.80
N LYS A 160 -11.43 -6.62 -4.81
CA LYS A 160 -12.67 -7.39 -5.05
C LYS A 160 -12.69 -8.00 -6.46
N GLU A 161 -12.45 -7.20 -7.49
CA GLU A 161 -12.51 -7.69 -8.87
C GLU A 161 -11.37 -8.68 -9.15
N CYS A 162 -10.19 -8.44 -8.58
CA CYS A 162 -9.02 -9.33 -8.64
C CYS A 162 -9.21 -10.70 -8.01
N THR A 163 -10.24 -10.87 -7.18
CA THR A 163 -10.44 -12.05 -6.33
C THR A 163 -11.75 -12.78 -6.62
N THR A 164 -12.75 -12.07 -7.12
CA THR A 164 -14.05 -12.63 -7.49
C THR A 164 -14.18 -12.93 -8.98
N ARG A 165 -13.32 -12.35 -9.85
CA ARG A 165 -13.34 -12.55 -11.30
C ARG A 165 -11.94 -12.77 -11.87
N ARG A 166 -11.82 -13.40 -13.04
CA ARG A 166 -10.57 -13.42 -13.82
C ARG A 166 -10.23 -11.96 -14.17
N PRO A 167 -9.02 -11.47 -13.87
CA PRO A 167 -8.72 -10.06 -14.06
C PRO A 167 -8.69 -9.68 -15.54
N SER A 168 -9.53 -8.71 -15.92
CA SER A 168 -9.59 -8.21 -17.29
C SER A 168 -8.51 -7.15 -17.54
N ALA A 169 -8.18 -6.88 -18.80
CA ALA A 169 -7.21 -5.84 -19.17
C ALA A 169 -7.58 -4.44 -18.63
N TRP A 170 -8.88 -4.20 -18.41
CA TRP A 170 -9.42 -2.97 -17.81
C TRP A 170 -9.09 -2.76 -16.33
N MET A 171 -8.44 -3.72 -15.68
CA MET A 171 -8.05 -3.59 -14.28
C MET A 171 -6.73 -2.84 -14.09
N TRP A 172 -5.86 -2.80 -15.10
CA TRP A 172 -4.68 -1.93 -15.09
C TRP A 172 -5.05 -0.45 -14.96
N PRO A 173 -5.92 0.14 -15.83
CA PRO A 173 -6.28 1.55 -15.70
C PRO A 173 -7.11 1.81 -14.43
N LEU A 174 -7.94 0.87 -13.98
CA LEU A 174 -8.69 1.02 -12.72
C LEU A 174 -7.75 1.14 -11.49
N SER A 175 -6.67 0.36 -11.47
CA SER A 175 -5.66 0.45 -10.41
C SER A 175 -4.95 1.81 -10.43
N LEU A 176 -4.58 2.31 -11.62
CA LEU A 176 -3.96 3.63 -11.75
C LEU A 176 -4.92 4.76 -11.36
N ILE A 177 -6.19 4.69 -11.79
CA ILE A 177 -7.20 5.69 -11.45
C ILE A 177 -7.48 5.69 -9.95
N SER A 178 -7.58 4.50 -9.32
CA SER A 178 -7.83 4.41 -7.88
C SER A 178 -6.63 4.87 -7.05
N TYR A 179 -5.40 4.55 -7.48
CA TYR A 179 -4.19 5.09 -6.86
C TYR A 179 -4.11 6.61 -7.03
N GLY A 180 -4.29 7.12 -8.25
CA GLY A 180 -4.31 8.57 -8.53
C GLY A 180 -5.40 9.30 -7.73
N GLY A 181 -6.59 8.72 -7.61
CA GLY A 181 -7.67 9.25 -6.77
C GLY A 181 -7.30 9.26 -5.29
N ALA A 182 -6.62 8.21 -4.78
CA ALA A 182 -6.13 8.17 -3.41
C ALA A 182 -5.03 9.22 -3.17
N VAL A 183 -4.11 9.41 -4.13
CA VAL A 183 -3.09 10.46 -4.10
C VAL A 183 -3.76 11.82 -4.01
N LEU A 184 -4.67 12.15 -4.95
CA LEU A 184 -5.40 13.41 -4.95
C LEU A 184 -6.15 13.65 -3.63
N LEU A 185 -6.81 12.63 -3.10
CA LEU A 185 -7.51 12.72 -1.82
C LEU A 185 -6.54 13.05 -0.66
N THR A 186 -5.42 12.35 -0.57
CA THR A 186 -4.41 12.60 0.45
C THR A 186 -3.77 13.99 0.31
N SER A 187 -3.54 14.46 -0.92
CA SER A 187 -3.02 15.80 -1.20
C SER A 187 -4.02 16.88 -0.82
N LEU A 188 -5.30 16.72 -1.15
CA LEU A 188 -6.35 17.67 -0.75
C LEU A 188 -6.50 17.77 0.77
N LEU A 189 -6.43 16.63 1.48
CA LEU A 189 -6.43 16.59 2.95
C LEU A 189 -5.22 17.33 3.53
N ALA A 190 -4.03 17.12 2.97
CA ALA A 190 -2.81 17.81 3.38
C ALA A 190 -2.90 19.33 3.15
N MET A 191 -3.39 19.76 1.98
CA MET A 191 -3.57 21.19 1.66
C MET A 191 -4.59 21.86 2.58
N ALA A 192 -5.75 21.24 2.79
CA ALA A 192 -6.78 21.77 3.68
C ALA A 192 -6.29 21.87 5.14
N GLY A 193 -5.58 20.84 5.62
CA GLY A 193 -4.98 20.83 6.95
C GLY A 193 -3.89 21.89 7.10
N GLY A 194 -3.01 22.03 6.10
CA GLY A 194 -1.95 23.03 6.09
C GLY A 194 -2.51 24.45 6.12
N PHE A 195 -3.53 24.73 5.29
CA PHE A 195 -4.23 26.01 5.31
C PHE A 195 -4.86 26.31 6.68
N LEU A 196 -5.51 25.33 7.30
CA LEU A 196 -6.10 25.50 8.64
C LEU A 196 -5.05 25.86 9.69
N VAL A 197 -3.87 25.24 9.65
CA VAL A 197 -2.78 25.57 10.59
C VAL A 197 -2.20 26.95 10.32
N LEU A 198 -2.02 27.34 9.05
CA LEU A 198 -1.60 28.70 8.70
C LEU A 198 -2.57 29.75 9.27
N GLN A 199 -3.87 29.52 9.15
CA GLN A 199 -4.90 30.38 9.75
C GLN A 199 -4.82 30.40 11.28
N LEU A 200 -4.64 29.24 11.91
CA LEU A 200 -4.53 29.14 13.36
C LEU A 200 -3.30 29.89 13.88
N MET A 201 -2.16 29.76 13.21
CA MET A 201 -0.93 30.50 13.56
C MET A 201 -1.15 32.01 13.46
N HIS A 202 -1.82 32.47 12.40
CA HIS A 202 -2.15 33.89 12.23
C HIS A 202 -3.06 34.42 13.34
N LEU A 203 -4.04 33.62 13.79
CA LEU A 203 -4.99 34.01 14.83
C LEU A 203 -4.45 33.95 16.26
N THR A 204 -3.41 33.14 16.50
CA THR A 204 -2.90 32.86 17.86
C THR A 204 -1.49 33.36 18.10
N GLU A 205 -0.87 34.01 17.11
CA GLU A 205 0.53 34.46 17.12
C GLU A 205 1.51 33.32 17.50
N LEU A 206 1.13 32.07 17.20
CA LEU A 206 1.96 30.91 17.47
C LEU A 206 3.26 31.00 16.66
N PRO A 207 4.42 30.74 17.29
CA PRO A 207 5.68 30.73 16.56
C PRO A 207 5.63 29.61 15.51
N PHE A 208 6.12 29.96 14.33
CA PHE A 208 6.02 29.14 13.12
C PHE A 208 6.55 27.71 13.31
N GLU A 209 7.66 27.53 14.01
CA GLU A 209 8.23 26.21 14.30
C GLU A 209 7.28 25.31 15.12
N GLN A 210 6.55 25.89 16.09
CA GLN A 210 5.60 25.13 16.91
C GLN A 210 4.37 24.77 16.09
N GLY A 211 3.91 25.68 15.22
CA GLY A 211 2.80 25.40 14.30
C GLY A 211 3.10 24.26 13.32
N ILE A 212 4.28 24.23 12.71
CA ILE A 212 4.72 23.11 11.85
C ILE A 212 4.73 21.79 12.63
N ARG A 213 5.30 21.79 13.84
CA ARG A 213 5.38 20.55 14.64
C ARG A 213 4.00 20.02 15.00
N LEU A 214 3.09 20.90 15.41
CA LEU A 214 1.71 20.53 15.72
C LEU A 214 0.98 20.02 14.48
N PHE A 215 1.16 20.67 13.33
CA PHE A 215 0.61 20.20 12.05
C PHE A 215 1.11 18.81 11.69
N GLY A 216 2.43 18.60 11.70
CA GLY A 216 3.05 17.33 11.34
C GLY A 216 2.60 16.21 12.28
N LEU A 217 2.55 16.46 13.60
CA LEU A 217 2.03 15.48 14.56
C LEU A 217 0.55 15.16 14.34
N ALA A 218 -0.28 16.19 14.13
CA ALA A 218 -1.70 15.99 13.84
C ALA A 218 -1.91 15.19 12.54
N GLN A 219 -1.10 15.46 11.52
CA GLN A 219 -1.14 14.76 10.24
C GLN A 219 -0.71 13.30 10.39
N ILE A 220 0.36 13.02 11.15
CA ILE A 220 0.79 11.64 11.47
C ILE A 220 -0.35 10.89 12.17
N VAL A 221 -0.96 11.49 13.20
CA VAL A 221 -2.06 10.87 13.94
C VAL A 221 -3.26 10.61 13.03
N LEU A 222 -3.65 11.59 12.21
CA LEU A 222 -4.75 11.46 11.26
C LEU A 222 -4.49 10.33 10.25
N LEU A 223 -3.33 10.34 9.60
CA LEU A 223 -2.96 9.32 8.62
C LEU A 223 -2.87 7.93 9.24
N ALA A 224 -2.35 7.81 10.47
CA ALA A 224 -2.30 6.55 11.20
C ALA A 224 -3.72 6.02 11.49
N ILE A 225 -4.64 6.88 11.94
CA ILE A 225 -6.05 6.51 12.17
C ILE A 225 -6.71 6.05 10.86
N LEU A 226 -6.53 6.80 9.77
CA LEU A 226 -7.08 6.46 8.46
C LEU A 226 -6.52 5.15 7.92
N LEU A 227 -5.21 4.92 8.08
CA LEU A 227 -4.56 3.68 7.67
C LEU A 227 -5.08 2.49 8.47
N VAL A 228 -5.19 2.61 9.80
CA VAL A 228 -5.76 1.56 10.65
C VAL A 228 -7.20 1.27 10.23
N LEU A 229 -8.02 2.30 9.98
CA LEU A 229 -9.39 2.13 9.51
C LEU A 229 -9.43 1.40 8.16
N ALA A 230 -8.60 1.82 7.19
CA ALA A 230 -8.51 1.20 5.88
C ALA A 230 -8.07 -0.27 5.96
N LEU A 231 -7.09 -0.59 6.81
CA LEU A 231 -6.65 -1.97 7.06
C LEU A 231 -7.74 -2.83 7.70
N GLN A 232 -8.51 -2.27 8.64
CA GLN A 232 -9.64 -2.98 9.25
C GLN A 232 -10.76 -3.23 8.24
N LEU A 233 -11.04 -2.25 7.37
CA LEU A 233 -11.99 -2.42 6.27
C LEU A 233 -11.51 -3.50 5.30
N LEU A 234 -10.23 -3.50 4.93
CA LEU A 234 -9.64 -4.51 4.06
C LEU A 234 -9.74 -5.89 4.70
N ARG A 235 -9.42 -6.01 5.99
CA ARG A 235 -9.57 -7.26 6.74
C ARG A 235 -11.01 -7.75 6.77
N ARG A 236 -11.99 -6.87 6.95
CA ARG A 236 -13.43 -7.22 6.90
C ARG A 236 -13.82 -7.69 5.50
N ARG A 237 -13.43 -6.96 4.46
CA ARG A 237 -13.70 -7.29 3.05
C ARG A 237 -13.11 -8.63 2.65
N VAL A 238 -11.85 -8.91 2.99
CA VAL A 238 -11.20 -10.20 2.72
C VAL A 238 -11.94 -11.36 3.38
N ARG A 239 -12.49 -11.19 4.59
CA ARG A 239 -13.32 -12.23 5.23
C ARG A 239 -14.62 -12.49 4.45
N VAL A 240 -15.28 -11.43 4.00
CA VAL A 240 -16.52 -11.53 3.21
C VAL A 240 -16.26 -12.21 1.87
N TRP A 241 -15.19 -11.81 1.17
CA TRP A 241 -14.79 -12.43 -0.09
C TRP A 241 -14.43 -13.90 0.08
N ALA A 242 -13.69 -14.24 1.14
CA ALA A 242 -13.40 -15.62 1.49
C ALA A 242 -14.67 -16.45 1.71
N GLY A 243 -15.64 -15.92 2.47
CA GLY A 243 -16.91 -16.61 2.70
C GLY A 243 -17.74 -16.81 1.42
N ALA A 244 -17.75 -15.83 0.52
CA ALA A 244 -18.43 -15.96 -0.77
C ALA A 244 -17.79 -17.02 -1.68
N LEU A 245 -16.47 -17.14 -1.66
CA LEU A 245 -15.73 -18.15 -2.42
C LEU A 245 -15.96 -19.58 -1.87
N ASP A 246 -16.07 -19.72 -0.54
CA ASP A 246 -16.39 -21.00 0.09
C ASP A 246 -17.83 -21.42 -0.27
N ALA A 247 -18.81 -20.51 -0.18
CA ALA A 247 -20.21 -20.80 -0.51
C ALA A 247 -20.45 -21.11 -2.00
N GLY A 248 -19.74 -20.43 -2.92
CA GLY A 248 -19.85 -20.70 -4.36
C GLY A 248 -19.20 -22.03 -4.80
N GLY A 249 -18.26 -22.57 -4.00
CA GLY A 249 -17.64 -23.87 -4.25
C GLY A 249 -18.51 -25.07 -3.89
N GLU A 250 -19.46 -24.89 -2.96
CA GLU A 250 -20.41 -25.94 -2.57
C GLU A 250 -21.52 -26.13 -3.62
N VAL A 251 -21.96 -25.06 -4.28
CA VAL A 251 -23.00 -25.10 -5.32
C VAL A 251 -22.52 -25.75 -6.62
N SER A 252 -21.23 -25.72 -6.93
CA SER A 252 -20.69 -26.33 -8.16
C SER A 252 -20.33 -27.82 -8.02
N ARG A 253 -20.57 -28.42 -6.84
CA ARG A 253 -20.26 -29.83 -6.53
C ARG A 253 -21.51 -30.68 -6.25
N GLY A 254 -22.70 -30.09 -6.29
CA GLY A 254 -23.98 -30.80 -6.29
C GLY A 254 -24.51 -30.92 -7.71
#